data_AF-A0A2L2ZA01-F1
#
_entry.id   AF-A0A2L2ZA01-F1
#
_cell.length_a   1.000
_cell.length_b   1.000
_cell.length_c   1.000
_cell.angle_alpha   90.00
_cell.angle_beta   90.00
_cell.angle_gamma   90.00
#
_symmetry.space_group_name_H-M   'P 1'
#
loop_
_entity.id
_entity.type
_entity.pdbx_description
1 polymer ?
#
loop_
_entity_poly.entity_id
_entity_poly.type
_entity_poly.pdbx_seq_one_letter_code
_entity_poly.pdbx_strand_id
1 'polypeptide(L)' 'RLKVNFSIHAYSQFLMTPYGIKKTHPSNYEELIRAGKACVDALAKRYRTKSELGSIANTIYEAAGSSLD' A
#
# COMPACT_ATOMS: atom_id res chain seq x y z
N ARG A 1 1.92 -22.38 4.21
CA ARG A 1 0.71 -21.53 4.34
C ARG A 1 1.16 -20.08 4.16
N LEU A 2 0.63 -19.34 3.17
CA LEU A 2 0.99 -17.94 2.94
C LEU A 2 0.47 -17.06 4.09
N LYS A 3 1.26 -16.07 4.51
CA LYS A 3 0.92 -15.14 5.61
C LYS A 3 0.88 -13.68 5.18
N VAL A 4 1.71 -13.31 4.21
CA VAL A 4 1.81 -11.95 3.66
C VAL A 4 2.05 -12.08 2.16
N ASN A 5 1.44 -11.20 1.37
CA ASN A 5 1.65 -11.09 -0.08
C ASN A 5 2.14 -9.67 -0.41
N PHE A 6 3.20 -9.55 -1.21
CA PHE A 6 3.72 -8.29 -1.72
C PHE A 6 3.81 -8.36 -3.24
N SER A 7 3.26 -7.35 -3.93
CA SER A 7 3.42 -7.16 -5.37
C SER A 7 4.20 -5.88 -5.60
N ILE A 8 5.41 -5.99 -6.16
CA ILE A 8 6.33 -4.86 -6.33
C ILE A 8 6.23 -4.34 -7.77
N HIS A 9 5.96 -3.05 -7.89
CA HIS A 9 5.84 -2.34 -9.16
C HIS A 9 6.73 -1.09 -9.13
N ALA A 10 6.97 -0.54 -10.31
CA ALA A 10 7.55 0.79 -10.49
C ALA A 10 6.72 1.54 -11.53
N TYR A 11 6.57 2.87 -11.45
CA TYR A 11 7.30 3.85 -10.64
C TYR A 11 6.36 4.56 -9.61
N SER A 12 6.67 5.81 -9.22
CA SER A 12 5.83 6.73 -8.42
C SER A 12 5.99 6.73 -6.89
N GLN A 13 6.79 5.82 -6.31
CA GLN A 13 7.08 5.79 -4.87
C GLN A 13 5.80 5.64 -4.01
N PHE A 14 5.03 4.58 -4.26
CA PHE A 14 3.84 4.26 -3.46
C PHE A 14 4.05 2.97 -2.66
N LEU A 15 3.53 2.96 -1.43
CA LEU A 15 3.28 1.76 -0.66
C LEU A 15 1.77 1.64 -0.46
N MET A 16 1.13 0.70 -1.15
CA MET A 16 -0.32 0.64 -1.18
C MET A 16 -0.89 -0.60 -0.48
N THR A 17 -2.13 -0.45 -0.04
CA THR A 17 -2.93 -1.48 0.61
C THR A 17 -4.24 -1.70 -0.16
N PRO A 18 -4.98 -2.78 0.07
CA PRO A 18 -6.29 -2.95 -0.54
C PRO A 18 -7.29 -1.91 -0.02
N TYR A 19 -8.37 -1.60 -0.74
CA TYR A 19 -8.74 -2.14 -2.05
C TYR A 19 -8.30 -1.22 -3.20
N GLY A 20 -8.14 -1.82 -4.38
CA GLY A 20 -8.04 -1.16 -5.68
C GLY A 20 -9.38 -1.03 -6.38
N ILE A 21 -10.26 -2.02 -6.29
CA ILE A 21 -11.55 -1.99 -7.01
C ILE A 21 -12.57 -0.97 -6.47
N LYS A 22 -12.41 -0.50 -5.23
CA LYS A 22 -13.37 0.40 -4.57
C LYS A 22 -12.67 1.26 -3.52
N LYS A 23 -13.22 2.45 -3.25
CA LYS A 23 -12.67 3.39 -2.26
C LYS A 23 -12.92 3.06 -0.78
N THR A 24 -13.73 2.04 -0.48
CA THR A 24 -13.91 1.60 0.91
C THR A 24 -12.67 0.86 1.42
N HIS A 25 -12.45 0.91 2.73
CA HIS A 25 -11.30 0.28 3.37
C HIS A 25 -11.62 -1.15 3.86
N PRO A 26 -10.65 -2.07 3.86
CA PRO A 26 -10.81 -3.37 4.51
C PRO A 26 -10.91 -3.21 6.04
N SER A 27 -11.47 -4.21 6.72
CA SER A 27 -11.71 -4.16 8.17
C SER A 27 -10.44 -3.98 9.01
N ASN A 28 -9.28 -4.34 8.49
CA ASN A 28 -7.97 -4.22 9.14
C ASN A 28 -7.13 -3.06 8.62
N TYR A 29 -7.72 -2.07 7.93
CA TYR A 29 -6.98 -0.97 7.31
C TYR A 29 -6.07 -0.21 8.28
N GLU A 30 -6.51 0.05 9.51
CA GLU A 30 -5.68 0.71 10.53
C GLU A 30 -4.40 -0.07 10.85
N GLU A 31 -4.47 -1.40 10.86
CA GLU A 31 -3.29 -2.26 11.03
C GLU A 31 -2.33 -2.13 9.85
N LEU A 32 -2.88 -2.15 8.63
CA LEU A 32 -2.11 -2.04 7.39
C LEU A 32 -1.42 -0.67 7.29
N ILE A 33 -2.10 0.40 7.68
CA ILE A 33 -1.52 1.75 7.71
C ILE A 33 -0.45 1.85 8.79
N ARG A 34 -0.66 1.27 9.98
CA ARG A 34 0.37 1.28 11.03
C ARG A 34 1.64 0.54 10.61
N ALA A 35 1.50 -0.65 10.01
CA ALA A 35 2.63 -1.42 9.48
C ALA A 35 3.28 -0.73 8.26
N GLY A 36 2.47 -0.19 7.35
CA GLY A 36 2.91 0.56 6.18
C GLY A 36 3.69 1.82 6.57
N LYS A 37 3.27 2.52 7.62
CA LYS A 37 3.96 3.69 8.14
C LYS A 37 5.37 3.34 8.61
N ALA A 38 5.52 2.26 9.37
CA ALA A 38 6.83 1.78 9.80
C ALA A 38 7.73 1.42 8.60
N CYS A 39 7.15 0.87 7.52
CA CYS A 39 7.86 0.55 6.29
C CYS A 39 8.35 1.82 5.56
N VAL A 40 7.47 2.79 5.29
CA VAL A 40 7.87 4.04 4.59
C VAL A 40 8.89 4.84 5.40
N ASP A 41 8.73 4.90 6.73
CA ASP A 41 9.66 5.58 7.62
C ASP A 41 11.04 4.88 7.61
N ALA A 42 11.08 3.55 7.53
CA ALA A 42 12.31 2.79 7.41
C ALA A 42 12.99 2.96 6.05
N LEU A 43 12.23 2.95 4.95
CA LEU A 43 12.73 3.20 3.60
C LEU A 43 13.38 4.59 3.48
N ALA A 44 12.77 5.60 4.10
CA ALA A 44 13.27 6.97 4.08
C ALA A 44 14.61 7.15 4.81
N LYS A 45 15.02 6.25 5.72
CA LYS A 45 16.27 6.41 6.51
C LYS A 45 17.53 6.52 5.66
N ARG A 46 17.61 5.77 4.55
CA ARG A 46 18.84 5.69 3.74
C ARG A 46 19.00 6.87 2.79
N TYR A 47 17.94 7.19 2.05
CA TYR A 47 17.98 8.15 0.95
C TYR A 47 16.94 9.26 1.03
N ARG A 48 16.12 9.29 2.08
CA ARG A 48 15.03 10.27 2.27
C ARG A 48 13.98 10.26 1.16
N THR A 49 13.90 9.17 0.40
CA THR A 49 12.81 8.93 -0.55
C THR A 49 11.48 8.95 0.19
N LYS A 50 10.55 9.78 -0.27
CA LYS A 50 9.21 9.90 0.32
C LYS A 50 8.25 9.01 -0.45
N SER A 51 7.63 8.07 0.24
CA SER A 51 6.58 7.23 -0.34
C SER A 51 5.21 7.61 0.17
N GLU A 52 4.23 7.70 -0.72
CA GLU A 52 2.83 7.85 -0.32
C GLU A 52 2.25 6.51 0.15
N LEU A 53 1.42 6.55 1.18
CA LEU A 53 0.81 5.38 1.81
C LEU A 53 -0.72 5.53 1.83
N GLY A 54 -1.44 4.53 1.31
CA GLY A 54 -2.90 4.50 1.33
C GLY A 54 -3.46 3.25 0.66
N SER A 55 -4.77 3.19 0.48
CA SER A 55 -5.38 2.12 -0.33
C SER A 55 -5.22 2.44 -1.82
N ILE A 56 -5.07 1.41 -2.66
CA ILE A 56 -4.84 1.55 -4.11
C ILE A 56 -5.85 2.52 -4.75
N ALA A 57 -7.15 2.34 -4.47
CA ALA A 57 -8.23 3.15 -5.03
C ALA A 57 -8.19 4.64 -4.62
N ASN A 58 -7.65 4.94 -3.44
CA ASN A 58 -7.59 6.30 -2.89
C ASN A 58 -6.24 7.00 -3.18
N THR A 59 -5.17 6.24 -3.38
CA THR A 59 -3.83 6.77 -3.69
C THR A 59 -3.59 6.94 -5.19
N ILE A 60 -4.12 6.04 -6.03
CA ILE A 60 -3.97 6.15 -7.50
C ILE A 60 -5.34 6.37 -8.16
N TYR A 61 -6.14 5.32 -8.32
CA TYR A 61 -7.51 5.32 -8.85
C TYR A 61 -8.14 3.93 -8.69
N GLU A 62 -9.45 3.83 -8.92
CA GLU A 62 -10.16 2.55 -8.89
C GLU A 62 -9.74 1.63 -10.04
N ALA A 63 -9.22 0.44 -9.72
CA ALA A 63 -8.73 -0.55 -10.67
C ALA A 63 -9.15 -1.96 -10.23
N ALA A 64 -9.88 -2.67 -11.09
CA ALA A 64 -10.30 -4.05 -10.84
C ALA A 64 -9.19 -5.06 -11.19
N GLY A 65 -9.21 -6.22 -10.53
CA GLY A 65 -8.30 -7.33 -10.84
C GLY A 65 -6.88 -7.18 -10.28
N SER A 66 -6.67 -6.27 -9.32
CA SER A 66 -5.42 -6.19 -8.56
C SER A 66 -5.15 -7.52 -7.84
N SER A 67 -3.91 -8.00 -7.88
CA SER A 67 -3.49 -9.22 -7.16
C SER A 67 -3.45 -9.08 -5.63
N LEU A 68 -3.63 -7.86 -5.13
CA LEU A 68 -3.68 -7.55 -3.71
C LEU A 68 -5.10 -7.38 -3.17
N ASP A 69 -6.11 -7.27 -4.04
CA ASP A 69 -7.52 -7.24 -3.63
C ASP A 69 -8.01 -8.62 -3.17
#